data_AF-A0A5J4ZNL8-F1
#
_entry.id   AF-A0A5J4ZNL8-F1
#
_cell.length_a   1.000
_cell.length_b   1.000
_cell.length_c   1.000
_cell.angle_alpha   90.00
_cell.angle_beta   90.00
_cell.angle_gamma   90.00
#
_symmetry.space_group_name_H-M   'P 1'
#
loop_
_entity.id
_entity.type
_entity.pdbx_description
1 polymer ?
#
loop_
_entity_poly.entity_id
_entity_poly.type
_entity_poly.pdbx_seq_one_letter_code
_entity_poly.pdbx_strand_id
1 'polypeptide(L)'
;MGSINVAEAWKEAEVVHVGGKVLCQDCTQGWNEWVHGAKPIKGCKVSITCMDDRSRVVYYGSDETDEAGDFEMIINKHINGKELNVKKVLG
;
A
#
# COMPACT_ATOMS: atom_id res chain seq x y z
N MET A 1 -11.72 33.03 10.23
CA MET A 1 -11.61 31.61 10.58
C MET A 1 -12.85 30.92 10.06
N GLY A 2 -12.78 30.35 8.86
CA GLY A 2 -13.87 29.59 8.26
C GLY A 2 -13.81 28.16 8.76
N SER A 3 -14.85 27.72 9.45
CA SER A 3 -15.00 26.34 9.92
C SER A 3 -15.08 25.42 8.72
N ILE A 4 -14.06 24.57 8.56
CA ILE A 4 -14.08 23.50 7.56
C ILE A 4 -15.05 22.44 8.10
N ASN A 5 -16.18 22.26 7.43
CA ASN A 5 -17.08 21.14 7.72
C ASN A 5 -16.34 19.84 7.40
N VAL A 6 -15.95 19.10 8.43
CA VAL A 6 -15.27 17.80 8.30
C VAL A 6 -16.09 16.83 7.43
N ALA A 7 -17.41 17.00 7.35
CA ALA A 7 -18.29 16.23 6.48
C ALA A 7 -18.07 16.46 4.96
N GLU A 8 -17.60 17.63 4.52
CA GLU A 8 -17.30 17.90 3.10
C GLU A 8 -15.90 17.43 2.69
N ALA A 9 -15.00 17.22 3.65
CA ALA A 9 -13.67 16.65 3.42
C ALA A 9 -13.71 15.13 3.15
N TRP A 10 -14.90 14.51 3.24
CA TRP A 10 -15.17 13.10 2.96
C TRP A 10 -15.94 12.93 1.64
N LYS A 11 -15.84 13.87 0.69
CA LYS A 11 -15.98 13.48 -0.72
C LYS A 11 -14.99 12.34 -0.91
N GLU A 12 -15.51 11.13 -1.13
CA GLU A 12 -14.77 9.87 -1.16
C GLU A 12 -13.35 10.10 -1.67
N ALA A 13 -12.35 9.89 -0.82
CA ALA A 13 -10.97 10.05 -1.26
C ALA A 13 -10.79 9.24 -2.55
N GLU A 14 -10.54 9.93 -3.67
CA GLU A 14 -10.39 9.30 -5.00
C GLU A 14 -9.11 8.45 -5.08
N VAL A 15 -8.40 8.31 -3.98
CA VAL A 15 -7.11 7.64 -3.85
C VAL A 15 -7.12 6.60 -2.73
N VAL A 16 -6.36 5.54 -2.94
CA VAL A 16 -6.08 4.46 -2.00
C VAL A 16 -4.63 4.60 -1.59
N HIS A 17 -4.38 4.67 -0.29
CA HIS A 17 -3.03 4.63 0.27
C HIS A 17 -2.69 3.20 0.63
N VAL A 18 -1.59 2.68 0.07
CA VAL A 18 -1.04 1.38 0.41
C VAL A 18 0.32 1.61 1.04
N GLY A 19 0.36 1.54 2.36
CA GLY A 19 1.58 1.67 3.14
C GLY A 19 1.95 0.36 3.83
N GLY A 20 3.24 0.18 4.08
CA GLY A 20 3.75 -0.98 4.80
C GLY A 20 5.24 -0.87 5.11
N LYS A 21 5.78 -1.90 5.75
CA LYS A 21 7.18 -2.00 6.13
C LYS A 21 7.76 -3.34 5.66
N VAL A 22 8.96 -3.31 5.09
CA VAL A 22 9.70 -4.50 4.69
C VAL A 22 10.82 -4.79 5.69
N LEU A 23 10.78 -5.99 6.25
CA LEU A 23 11.67 -6.45 7.30
C LEU A 23 12.36 -7.76 6.88
N CYS A 24 13.61 -7.95 7.32
CA CYS A 24 14.31 -9.22 7.16
C CYS A 24 13.80 -10.23 8.19
N GLN A 25 13.30 -11.38 7.73
CA GLN A 25 12.87 -12.46 8.60
C GLN A 25 14.07 -13.12 9.28
N ASP A 26 14.09 -13.11 10.62
CA ASP A 26 15.04 -13.90 11.39
C ASP A 26 14.59 -15.37 11.40
N CYS A 27 15.29 -16.19 10.63
CA CYS A 27 15.00 -17.62 10.49
C CYS A 27 15.29 -18.46 11.75
N THR A 28 15.81 -17.85 12.82
CA THR A 28 16.09 -18.53 14.09
C THR A 28 14.93 -18.44 15.09
N GLN A 29 13.94 -17.59 14.83
CA GLN A 29 12.79 -17.36 15.73
C GLN A 29 11.49 -17.95 15.18
N GLY A 30 10.48 -18.08 16.05
CA GLY A 30 9.15 -18.52 15.64
C GLY A 30 8.46 -17.58 14.65
N TRP A 31 7.43 -18.07 13.96
CA TRP A 31 6.74 -17.43 12.83
C TRP A 31 6.34 -15.94 13.03
N ASN A 32 6.06 -15.51 14.27
CA ASN A 32 5.71 -14.11 14.58
C ASN A 32 6.69 -13.42 15.55
N GLU A 33 7.65 -14.15 16.10
CA GLU A 33 8.55 -13.64 17.14
C GLU A 33 9.62 -12.72 16.53
N TRP A 34 10.10 -13.08 15.34
CA TRP A 34 11.14 -12.35 14.61
C TRP A 34 10.79 -10.89 14.32
N VAL A 35 9.50 -10.55 14.25
CA VAL A 35 9.02 -9.22 13.84
C VAL A 35 9.47 -8.14 14.84
N HIS A 36 9.62 -8.49 16.11
CA HIS A 36 10.03 -7.58 17.16
C HIS A 36 11.56 -7.42 17.16
N GLY A 37 12.05 -6.39 16.46
CA GLY A 37 13.48 -6.13 16.31
C GLY A 37 14.06 -6.63 14.99
N ALA A 38 13.21 -7.12 14.08
CA ALA A 38 13.60 -7.43 12.71
C ALA A 38 14.31 -6.25 12.06
N LYS A 39 15.34 -6.54 11.27
CA LYS A 39 16.12 -5.52 10.57
C LYS A 39 15.31 -4.96 9.39
N PRO A 40 15.07 -3.64 9.30
CA PRO A 40 14.47 -3.03 8.13
C PRO A 40 15.33 -3.20 6.87
N ILE A 41 14.67 -3.35 5.73
CA ILE A 41 15.34 -3.44 4.43
C ILE A 41 15.14 -2.10 3.71
N LYS A 42 16.22 -1.33 3.56
CA LYS A 42 16.26 -0.09 2.77
C LYS A 42 16.46 -0.40 1.28
N GLY A 43 15.80 0.36 0.40
CA GLY A 43 15.94 0.26 -1.06
C GLY A 43 15.34 -1.01 -1.64
N CYS A 44 14.47 -1.69 -0.91
CA CYS A 44 13.71 -2.82 -1.43
C CYS A 44 12.62 -2.30 -2.35
N LYS A 45 12.54 -2.82 -3.58
CA LYS A 45 11.47 -2.49 -4.50
C LYS A 45 10.21 -3.29 -4.15
N VAL A 46 9.16 -2.58 -3.74
CA VAL A 46 7.82 -3.15 -3.51
C VAL A 46 6.94 -2.78 -4.69
N SER A 47 6.26 -3.77 -5.28
CA SER A 47 5.36 -3.55 -6.41
C SER A 47 3.94 -3.93 -6.05
N ILE A 48 2.97 -3.14 -6.48
CA ILE A 48 1.54 -3.44 -6.35
C ILE A 48 0.95 -3.72 -7.72
N THR A 49 0.10 -4.75 -7.78
CA THR A 49 -0.70 -5.08 -8.95
C THR A 49 -2.17 -5.07 -8.59
N CYS A 50 -2.95 -4.18 -9.21
CA CYS A 50 -4.39 -4.15 -9.03
C CYS A 50 -5.09 -4.88 -10.17
N MET A 51 -6.07 -5.70 -9.84
CA MET A 51 -6.89 -6.43 -10.79
C MET A 51 -8.35 -6.00 -10.75
N ASP A 52 -9.02 -6.05 -11.90
CA ASP A 52 -10.48 -5.91 -11.95
C ASP A 52 -11.20 -7.21 -11.56
N ASP A 53 -12.53 -7.19 -11.52
CA ASP A 53 -13.33 -8.36 -11.14
C ASP A 53 -13.22 -9.55 -12.11
N ARG A 54 -12.63 -9.34 -13.29
CA ARG A 54 -12.32 -10.38 -14.27
C ARG A 54 -10.86 -10.85 -14.18
N SER A 55 -10.16 -10.52 -13.10
CA SER A 55 -8.75 -10.86 -12.84
C SER A 55 -7.79 -10.31 -13.91
N ARG A 56 -8.12 -9.17 -14.53
CA ARG A 56 -7.22 -8.49 -15.47
C ARG A 56 -6.45 -7.42 -14.73
N VAL A 57 -5.15 -7.31 -14.99
CA VAL A 57 -4.32 -6.22 -14.47
C VAL A 57 -4.84 -4.89 -15.02
N VAL A 58 -5.16 -3.97 -14.13
CA VAL A 58 -5.61 -2.60 -14.47
C VAL A 58 -4.63 -1.54 -14.01
N TYR A 59 -3.74 -1.86 -13.08
CA TYR A 59 -2.70 -0.98 -12.59
C TYR A 59 -1.49 -1.75 -12.10
N TYR A 60 -0.31 -1.16 -12.31
CA TYR A 60 0.96 -1.59 -11.76
C TYR A 60 1.69 -0.35 -11.26
N GLY A 61 2.17 -0.40 -10.02
CA GLY A 61 2.97 0.64 -9.39
C GLY A 61 4.08 0.01 -8.56
N SER A 62 5.10 0.80 -8.24
CA SER A 62 6.15 0.36 -7.32
C SER A 62 6.73 1.53 -6.57
N ASP A 63 7.22 1.25 -5.36
CA ASP A 63 7.98 2.18 -4.52
C ASP A 63 9.25 1.49 -4.01
N GLU A 64 10.21 2.28 -3.52
CA GLU A 64 11.42 1.78 -2.85
C GLU A 64 11.37 2.14 -1.37
N THR A 65 11.69 1.16 -0.52
CA THR A 65 11.64 1.39 0.92
C THR A 65 12.70 2.38 1.42
N ASP A 66 12.33 3.18 2.41
CA ASP A 66 13.21 4.16 3.04
C ASP A 66 14.20 3.53 4.06
N GLU A 67 14.90 4.35 4.86
CA GLU A 67 15.85 3.85 5.86
C GLU A 67 15.20 3.02 6.98
N ALA A 68 13.93 3.27 7.28
CA ALA A 68 13.14 2.53 8.26
C ALA A 68 12.43 1.31 7.66
N GLY A 69 12.67 1.05 6.36
CA GLY A 69 12.04 -0.03 5.60
C GLY A 69 10.59 0.27 5.21
N ASP A 70 10.13 1.51 5.37
CA ASP A 70 8.76 1.93 5.07
C ASP A 70 8.59 2.24 3.58
N PHE A 71 7.39 1.99 3.05
CA PHE A 71 6.97 2.41 1.71
C PHE A 71 5.54 2.98 1.76
N GLU A 72 5.20 3.85 0.82
CA GLU A 72 3.84 4.36 0.65
C GLU A 72 3.52 4.57 -0.83
N MET A 73 2.47 3.92 -1.32
CA MET A 73 1.94 4.09 -2.67
C MET A 73 0.55 4.72 -2.63
N ILE A 74 0.36 5.78 -3.41
CA ILE A 74 -0.93 6.46 -3.59
C ILE A 74 -1.50 6.07 -4.96
N ILE A 75 -2.65 5.40 -4.97
CA ILE A 75 -3.24 4.80 -6.17
C ILE A 75 -4.62 5.43 -6.41
N ASN A 76 -4.87 5.94 -7.61
CA ASN A 76 -6.20 6.42 -7.97
C ASN A 76 -7.21 5.26 -7.96
N LYS A 77 -8.33 5.44 -7.25
CA LYS A 77 -9.44 4.48 -7.18
C LYS A 77 -10.10 4.26 -8.55
N HIS A 78 -10.00 5.23 -9.45
CA HIS A 78 -10.48 5.14 -10.82
C HIS A 78 -9.32 5.17 -11.82
N ILE A 79 -9.22 4.11 -12.63
CA ILE A 79 -8.17 3.97 -13.65
C ILE A 79 -8.83 3.65 -14.97
N ASN A 80 -8.66 4.53 -15.97
CA ASN A 80 -9.28 4.41 -17.29
C ASN A 80 -10.81 4.22 -17.24
N GLY A 81 -11.48 4.94 -16.34
CA GLY A 81 -12.94 4.86 -16.14
C GLY A 81 -13.43 3.58 -15.45
N LYS A 82 -12.52 2.74 -14.92
CA LYS A 82 -12.86 1.56 -14.12
C LYS A 82 -12.51 1.80 -12.66
N GLU A 83 -13.44 1.48 -11.78
CA GLU A 83 -13.21 1.49 -10.33
C GLU A 83 -12.36 0.28 -9.92
N LEU A 84 -11.35 0.52 -9.08
CA LEU A 84 -10.54 -0.51 -8.48
C LEU A 84 -11.33 -1.23 -7.39
N ASN A 85 -11.39 -2.56 -7.47
CA ASN A 85 -11.89 -3.36 -6.36
C ASN A 85 -10.78 -3.49 -5.30
N VAL A 86 -10.82 -2.62 -4.30
CA VAL A 86 -9.83 -2.57 -3.21
C VAL A 86 -9.77 -3.83 -2.35
N LYS A 87 -10.75 -4.74 -2.47
CA LYS A 87 -10.74 -6.05 -1.80
C LYS A 87 -9.88 -7.11 -2.52
N LYS A 88 -9.39 -6.82 -3.73
CA LYS A 88 -8.58 -7.73 -4.56
C LYS A 88 -7.23 -7.10 -4.93
N VAL A 89 -6.59 -6.44 -3.98
CA VAL A 89 -5.20 -5.98 -4.12
C VAL A 89 -4.27 -7.13 -3.76
N LEU A 90 -3.35 -7.47 -4.65
CA LEU A 90 -2.24 -8.39 -4.35
C LEU A 90 -0.99 -7.55 -4.06
N GLY A 91 -0.42 -7.75 -2.87
CA GLY A 91 0.88 -7.25 -2.46
C GLY A 91 1.93 -8.35 -2.51
#